data_AF-A0A8T4LQG7-F1
#
_entry.id   AF-A0A8T4LQG7-F1
#
_cell.length_a   1.000
_cell.length_b   1.000
_cell.length_c   1.000
_cell.angle_alpha   90.00
_cell.angle_beta   90.00
_cell.angle_gamma   90.00
#
_symmetry.space_group_name_H-M   'P 1'
#
loop_
_entity.id
_entity.type
_entity.pdbx_description
1 polymer ?
#
loop_
_entity_poly.entity_id
_entity_poly.type
_entity_poly.pdbx_seq_one_letter_code
_entity_poly.pdbx_strand_id
1 'polypeptide(L)'
;MKISFSPMGGKRPKWLAPLVRETTKKWGMVWQRHAKKIFFEKKHFPLYPAYEIRIGSKPAGVIVLRPELQALVIYFFSLLPQFRGKGLGCKILSAAKSVARMHN
;
A
#
# COMPACT_ATOMS: atom_id res chain seq x y z
N MET A 1 3.44 -15.91 -12.44
CA MET A 1 2.91 -14.53 -12.33
C MET A 1 3.86 -13.71 -11.47
N LYS A 2 4.53 -12.68 -12.02
CA LYS A 2 5.55 -11.90 -11.32
C LYS A 2 4.89 -10.77 -10.52
N ILE A 3 5.16 -10.72 -9.21
CA ILE A 3 4.71 -9.66 -8.30
C ILE A 3 5.94 -8.82 -7.95
N SER A 4 5.82 -7.51 -8.04
CA SER A 4 6.89 -6.57 -7.68
C SER A 4 6.35 -5.35 -6.95
N PHE A 5 7.24 -4.63 -6.27
CA PHE A 5 6.92 -3.41 -5.55
C PHE A 5 7.73 -2.26 -6.13
N SER A 6 7.08 -1.13 -6.36
CA SER A 6 7.74 0.10 -6.80
C SER A 6 7.45 1.20 -5.78
N PRO A 7 8.48 1.88 -5.23
CA PRO A 7 8.26 2.93 -4.25
C PRO A 7 7.41 4.05 -4.87
N MET A 8 6.39 4.48 -4.14
CA MET A 8 5.57 5.61 -4.54
C MET A 8 6.28 6.90 -4.12
N GLY A 9 6.83 7.62 -5.09
CA GLY A 9 7.45 8.93 -4.87
C GLY A 9 6.45 10.04 -4.48
N GLY A 10 6.88 11.29 -4.57
CA GLY A 10 6.14 12.47 -4.10
C GLY A 10 4.82 12.78 -4.81
N LYS A 11 4.52 12.14 -5.95
CA LYS A 11 3.25 12.25 -6.67
C LYS A 11 2.53 10.90 -6.65
N ARG A 12 1.36 10.87 -6.02
CA ARG A 12 0.51 9.67 -5.97
C ARG A 12 -0.19 9.44 -7.33
N PRO A 13 -0.33 8.18 -7.78
CA PRO A 13 -0.99 7.89 -9.04
C PRO A 13 -2.51 8.13 -8.94
N LYS A 14 -3.13 8.50 -10.07
CA LYS A 14 -4.57 8.86 -10.13
C LYS A 14 -5.48 7.73 -9.66
N TRP A 15 -5.10 6.47 -9.86
CA TRP A 15 -5.88 5.29 -9.47
C TRP A 15 -5.94 5.09 -7.94
N LEU A 16 -5.05 5.71 -7.16
CA LEU A 16 -4.96 5.48 -5.72
C LEU A 16 -6.11 6.12 -4.94
N ALA A 17 -6.51 7.34 -5.30
CA ALA A 17 -7.61 8.06 -4.66
C ALA A 17 -8.94 7.28 -4.63
N PRO A 18 -9.45 6.77 -5.77
CA PRO A 18 -10.67 5.98 -5.75
C PRO A 18 -10.51 4.68 -4.95
N LEU A 19 -9.35 4.01 -5.04
CA LEU A 19 -9.07 2.79 -4.26
C LEU A 19 -9.14 3.03 -2.75
N VAL A 20 -8.48 4.09 -2.26
CA VAL A 20 -8.47 4.44 -0.83
C VAL A 20 -9.88 4.80 -0.38
N ARG A 21 -10.60 5.62 -1.16
CA ARG A 21 -12.00 6.00 -0.86
C ARG A 21 -12.90 4.77 -0.70
N GLU A 22 -12.83 3.84 -1.65
CA GLU A 22 -13.65 2.62 -1.61
C GLU A 22 -13.28 1.70 -0.46
N THR A 23 -11.98 1.50 -0.23
CA THR A 23 -11.47 0.60 0.82
C THR A 23 -11.85 1.11 2.21
N THR A 24 -11.76 2.43 2.42
CA THR A 24 -11.99 3.07 3.73
C THR A 24 -13.45 3.40 4.02
N LYS A 25 -14.37 3.24 3.06
CA LYS A 25 -15.79 3.64 3.18
C LYS A 25 -16.47 3.05 4.43
N LYS A 26 -16.08 1.84 4.86
CA LYS A 26 -16.66 1.14 6.01
C LYS A 26 -15.88 1.30 7.32
N TRP A 27 -14.76 2.02 7.34
CA TRP A 27 -13.85 2.07 8.51
C TRP A 27 -14.21 3.16 9.54
N GLY A 28 -15.31 3.90 9.31
CA GLY A 28 -15.68 5.06 10.12
C GLY A 28 -14.88 6.32 9.77
N MET A 29 -15.40 7.48 10.17
CA MET A 29 -14.85 8.79 9.76
C MET A 29 -13.41 9.04 10.24
N VAL A 30 -13.06 8.56 11.44
CA VAL A 30 -11.73 8.74 12.02
C VAL A 30 -10.67 8.07 11.14
N TRP A 31 -10.89 6.79 10.80
CA TRP A 31 -9.98 6.04 9.94
C TRP A 31 -9.95 6.52 8.49
N GLN A 32 -11.07 6.99 7.96
CA GLN A 32 -11.09 7.61 6.61
C GLN A 32 -10.20 8.85 6.55
N ARG A 33 -10.32 9.75 7.55
CA ARG A 33 -9.46 10.94 7.63
C ARG A 33 -8.00 10.53 7.82
N HIS A 34 -7.73 9.55 8.68
CA HIS A 34 -6.37 9.08 8.94
C HIS A 34 -5.72 8.47 7.69
N ALA A 35 -6.44 7.61 6.97
CA ALA A 35 -5.99 7.07 5.69
C ALA A 35 -5.73 8.20 4.68
N LYS A 36 -6.63 9.18 4.56
CA LYS A 36 -6.42 10.33 3.66
C LYS A 36 -5.12 11.08 3.98
N LYS A 37 -4.84 11.32 5.27
CA LYS A 37 -3.59 11.95 5.71
C LYS A 37 -2.37 11.16 5.24
N ILE A 38 -2.32 9.87 5.54
CA ILE A 38 -1.16 9.02 5.23
C ILE A 38 -0.95 8.84 3.73
N PHE A 39 -2.03 8.62 2.98
CA PHE A 39 -1.91 8.38 1.54
C PHE A 39 -1.61 9.66 0.76
N PHE A 40 -2.08 10.83 1.17
CA PHE A 40 -2.08 12.03 0.31
C PHE A 40 -1.37 13.27 0.87
N GLU A 41 -1.10 13.37 2.18
CA GLU A 41 -0.38 14.53 2.72
C GLU A 41 1.13 14.29 2.70
N LYS A 42 1.86 15.12 1.94
CA LYS A 42 3.30 14.97 1.69
C LYS A 42 4.15 14.86 2.96
N LYS A 43 3.79 15.58 4.03
CA LYS A 43 4.51 15.52 5.32
C LYS A 43 4.55 14.13 5.95
N HIS A 44 3.63 13.24 5.58
CA HIS A 44 3.58 11.87 6.08
C HIS A 44 4.33 10.88 5.19
N PHE A 45 4.74 11.24 3.98
CA PHE A 45 5.37 10.30 3.05
C PHE A 45 6.70 9.72 3.56
N PRO A 46 7.59 10.50 4.23
CA PRO A 46 8.81 9.95 4.80
C PRO A 46 8.55 8.97 5.95
N LEU A 47 7.49 9.21 6.72
CA LEU A 47 7.13 8.41 7.89
C LEU A 47 6.38 7.12 7.53
N TYR A 48 5.74 7.11 6.36
CA TYR A 48 4.92 6.00 5.89
C TYR A 48 5.30 5.62 4.45
N PRO A 49 6.40 4.87 4.27
CA PRO A 49 6.82 4.39 2.96
C PRO A 49 5.68 3.64 2.28
N ALA A 50 5.32 4.08 1.08
CA ALA A 50 4.25 3.47 0.29
C ALA A 50 4.84 2.86 -0.99
N TYR A 51 4.33 1.69 -1.37
CA TYR A 51 4.74 0.98 -2.56
C TYR A 51 3.52 0.63 -3.40
N GLU A 52 3.65 0.87 -4.71
CA GLU A 52 2.74 0.31 -5.69
C GLU A 52 3.03 -1.18 -5.84
N ILE A 53 2.00 -2.00 -5.65
CA ILE A 53 2.03 -3.42 -5.94
C ILE A 53 1.77 -3.57 -7.44
N ARG A 54 2.66 -4.25 -8.15
CA ARG A 54 2.54 -4.51 -9.58
C ARG A 54 2.44 -6.01 -9.84
N ILE A 55 1.54 -6.38 -10.75
CA ILE A 55 1.40 -7.74 -11.27
C ILE A 55 1.71 -7.69 -12.77
N GLY A 56 2.88 -8.21 -13.13
CA GLY A 56 3.48 -7.93 -14.43
C GLY A 56 3.72 -6.42 -14.60
N SER A 57 3.21 -5.84 -15.70
CA SER A 57 3.30 -4.40 -15.97
C SER A 57 2.13 -3.58 -15.43
N LYS A 58 1.14 -4.20 -14.79
CA LYS A 58 -0.09 -3.52 -14.37
C LYS A 58 -0.04 -3.15 -12.88
N PRO A 59 -0.46 -1.93 -12.51
CA PRO A 59 -0.69 -1.60 -11.10
C PRO A 59 -1.81 -2.48 -10.57
N ALA A 60 -1.59 -3.09 -9.42
CA ALA A 60 -2.49 -4.03 -8.79
C ALA A 60 -3.00 -3.54 -7.44
N GLY A 61 -2.31 -2.59 -6.80
CA GLY A 61 -2.70 -2.07 -5.50
C GLY A 61 -1.61 -1.29 -4.82
N VAL A 62 -1.76 -1.10 -3.52
CA VAL A 62 -0.85 -0.35 -2.67
C VAL A 62 -0.60 -1.08 -1.37
N ILE A 63 0.63 -0.97 -0.89
CA ILE A 63 1.02 -1.31 0.48
C ILE A 63 1.68 -0.08 1.11
N VAL A 64 1.29 0.24 2.33
CA VAL A 64 1.90 1.30 3.14
C VAL A 64 2.50 0.65 4.37
N LEU A 65 3.74 0.99 4.64
CA LEU A 65 4.51 0.48 5.75
C LEU A 65 4.62 1.57 6.82
N ARG A 66 4.68 1.15 8.09
CA ARG A 66 4.99 2.01 9.22
C ARG A 66 6.20 1.42 9.93
N PRO A 67 7.36 2.08 9.87
CA PRO A 67 8.53 1.67 10.65
C PRO A 67 8.24 1.78 12.14
N GLU A 68 8.63 0.77 12.89
CA GLU A 68 8.62 0.72 14.36
C GLU A 68 10.02 0.30 14.83
N LEU A 69 10.34 0.51 16.11
CA LEU A 69 11.68 0.28 16.66
C LEU A 69 12.28 -1.11 16.34
N GLN A 70 11.44 -2.15 16.32
CA GLN A 70 11.87 -3.54 16.11
C GLN A 70 11.12 -4.24 14.98
N ALA A 71 10.27 -3.53 14.23
CA ALA A 71 9.40 -4.15 13.25
C ALA A 71 9.03 -3.18 12.12
N LEU A 72 8.68 -3.75 10.97
CA LEU A 72 8.06 -3.02 9.88
C LEU A 72 6.60 -3.45 9.77
N VAL A 73 5.68 -2.56 10.14
CA VAL A 73 4.25 -2.86 10.18
C VAL A 73 3.64 -2.61 8.81
N ILE A 74 2.88 -3.58 8.29
CA ILE A 74 1.99 -3.35 7.16
C ILE A 74 0.81 -2.53 7.67
N TYR A 75 0.85 -1.23 7.44
CA TYR A 75 -0.12 -0.30 8.01
C TYR A 75 -1.41 -0.23 7.18
N PHE A 76 -1.26 -0.12 5.86
CA PHE A 76 -2.39 -0.26 4.94
C PHE A 76 -2.04 -1.20 3.79
N PHE A 77 -3.01 -2.00 3.39
CA PHE A 77 -2.89 -2.91 2.26
C PHE A 77 -4.21 -2.93 1.50
N SER A 78 -4.16 -2.67 0.19
CA SER A 78 -5.35 -2.78 -0.65
C SER A 78 -4.98 -3.15 -2.07
N LEU A 79 -5.82 -3.98 -2.69
CA LEU A 79 -5.72 -4.36 -4.10
C LEU A 79 -6.86 -3.75 -4.89
N LEU A 80 -6.63 -3.45 -6.16
CA LEU A 80 -7.70 -3.09 -7.08
C LEU A 80 -8.67 -4.28 -7.24
N PRO A 81 -9.99 -4.02 -7.42
CA PRO A 81 -11.01 -5.07 -7.42
C PRO A 81 -10.71 -6.26 -8.35
N GLN A 82 -10.19 -6.01 -9.55
CA GLN A 82 -9.86 -7.03 -10.55
C GLN A 82 -8.72 -7.99 -10.16
N PHE A 83 -7.98 -7.71 -9.07
CA PHE A 83 -6.93 -8.57 -8.54
C PHE A 83 -7.32 -9.27 -7.22
N ARG A 84 -8.53 -9.01 -6.70
CA ARG A 84 -9.05 -9.67 -5.48
C ARG A 84 -9.62 -11.06 -5.80
N GLY A 85 -9.78 -11.90 -4.78
CA GLY A 85 -10.38 -13.24 -4.92
C GLY A 85 -9.53 -14.29 -5.65
N LYS A 86 -8.27 -13.97 -6.00
CA LYS A 86 -7.38 -14.81 -6.81
C LYS A 86 -6.29 -15.55 -6.02
N GLY A 87 -6.44 -15.64 -4.69
CA GLY A 87 -5.42 -16.26 -3.82
C GLY A 87 -4.06 -15.55 -3.83
N LEU A 88 -4.02 -14.25 -4.16
CA LEU A 88 -2.77 -13.50 -4.33
C LEU A 88 -2.17 -12.98 -3.02
N GLY A 89 -2.96 -12.93 -1.94
CA GLY A 89 -2.54 -12.35 -0.65
C GLY A 89 -1.23 -12.94 -0.14
N CYS A 90 -1.14 -14.27 -0.02
CA CYS A 90 0.07 -14.95 0.46
C CYS A 90 1.29 -14.68 -0.42
N LYS A 91 1.11 -14.63 -1.75
CA LYS A 91 2.20 -14.35 -2.70
C LYS A 91 2.68 -12.91 -2.56
N ILE A 92 1.77 -11.95 -2.39
CA ILE A 92 2.10 -10.55 -2.18
C ILE A 92 2.83 -10.36 -0.86
N LEU A 93 2.33 -10.93 0.24
CA LEU A 93 2.98 -10.82 1.56
C LEU A 93 4.36 -11.48 1.58
N SER A 94 4.53 -12.62 0.91
CA SER A 94 5.83 -13.26 0.77
C SER A 94 6.81 -12.38 -0.02
N ALA A 95 6.33 -11.75 -1.09
CA ALA A 95 7.14 -10.81 -1.86
C ALA A 95 7.44 -9.51 -1.07
N ALA A 96 6.53 -9.07 -0.19
CA ALA A 96 6.72 -7.88 0.65
C ALA A 96 7.86 -8.05 1.66
N LYS A 97 8.24 -9.29 2.03
CA LYS A 97 9.44 -9.55 2.84
C LYS A 97 10.73 -9.01 2.20
N SER A 98 10.80 -8.98 0.86
CA SER A 98 11.94 -8.38 0.16
C SER A 98 12.02 -6.87 0.40
N VAL A 99 10.87 -6.20 0.51
CA VAL A 99 10.80 -4.78 0.86
C VAL A 99 11.26 -4.56 2.30
N ALA A 100 10.82 -5.40 3.23
CA ALA A 100 11.24 -5.29 4.63
C ALA A 100 12.77 -5.41 4.81
N ARG A 101 13.44 -6.27 4.03
CA ARG A 101 14.90 -6.41 4.04
C ARG A 101 15.67 -5.19 3.54
N MET A 102 15.04 -4.28 2.80
CA MET A 102 15.69 -3.06 2.31
C MET A 102 15.62 -1.91 3.32
N HIS A 103 14.86 -2.06 4.41
CA HIS A 103 14.71 -1.05 5.48
C HIS A 103 15.54 -1.37 6.73
N ASN A 104 16.21 -2.53 6.76
CA ASN A 104 17.25 -2.89 7.72
C ASN A 104 18.61 -2.88 7.02
#